data_AF-G5ZWZ1-F1
#
_entry.id   AF-G5ZWZ1-F1
#
_cell.length_a   1.000
_cell.length_b   1.000
_cell.length_c   1.000
_cell.angle_alpha   90.00
_cell.angle_beta   90.00
_cell.angle_gamma   90.00
#
_symmetry.space_group_name_H-M   'P 1'
#
loop_
_entity.id
_entity.type
_entity.pdbx_description
1 polymer ?
#
loop_
_entity_poly.entity_id
_entity_poly.type
_entity_poly.pdbx_seq_one_letter_code
_entity_poly.pdbx_strand_id
1 'polypeptide(L)'
;MIVRLMGEIDIHSFSPDTLLAERPSLGGVSIQGDVTDGDVINWLGWALDSGAADRLEEDEIFRGQVESAGRYLAGLRQPDLGADQFVMLLILRERWPVGSKAKFKAVADRVGASHTYHLMACPPQDSVDFNDDEAMSAAEAQSLHAMVPMMRRARKQFAASSGLQQFLKNLS
;
A
#
# COMPACT_ATOMS: atom_id res chain seq x y z
N MET A 1 -9.93 -13.65 5.25
CA MET A 1 -8.65 -13.38 4.57
C MET A 1 -8.00 -12.22 5.30
N ILE A 2 -6.69 -12.06 5.22
CA ILE A 2 -5.99 -10.94 5.85
C ILE A 2 -5.35 -10.09 4.76
N VAL A 3 -5.59 -8.78 4.80
CA VAL A 3 -4.91 -7.81 3.94
C VAL A 3 -4.10 -6.88 4.83
N ARG A 4 -2.79 -6.78 4.57
CA ARG A 4 -1.90 -5.79 5.18
C ARG A 4 -1.47 -4.76 4.15
N LEU A 5 -1.51 -3.49 4.53
CA LEU A 5 -1.05 -2.36 3.75
C LEU A 5 0.16 -1.76 4.44
N MET A 6 1.33 -1.88 3.83
CA MET A 6 2.57 -1.30 4.33
C MET A 6 2.88 0.00 3.58
N GLY A 7 2.81 1.11 4.29
CA GLY A 7 3.31 2.40 3.84
C GLY A 7 4.78 2.60 4.19
N GLU A 8 5.24 3.86 4.18
CA GLU A 8 6.61 4.19 4.60
C GLU A 8 6.77 4.31 6.11
N ILE A 9 5.68 4.63 6.82
CA ILE A 9 5.68 4.93 8.26
C ILE A 9 4.98 3.81 9.04
N ASP A 10 3.85 3.33 8.53
CA ASP A 10 2.97 2.44 9.28
C ASP A 10 2.44 1.27 8.45
N ILE A 11 1.97 0.23 9.15
CA ILE A 11 1.35 -0.96 8.57
C ILE A 11 -0.08 -1.10 9.11
N HIS A 12 -1.04 -0.98 8.20
CA HIS A 12 -2.45 -1.15 8.53
C HIS A 12 -2.91 -2.56 8.15
N SER A 13 -3.64 -3.23 9.06
CA SER A 13 -4.10 -4.61 8.88
C SER A 13 -5.60 -4.71 9.08
N PHE A 14 -6.27 -5.49 8.25
CA PHE A 14 -7.70 -5.78 8.40
C PHE A 14 -8.05 -7.15 7.82
N SER A 15 -9.19 -7.67 8.24
CA SER A 15 -9.72 -8.98 7.83
C SER A 15 -11.04 -8.80 7.08
N PRO A 16 -11.02 -8.56 5.75
CA PRO A 16 -12.25 -8.38 5.00
C PRO A 16 -12.90 -9.73 4.66
N ASP A 17 -14.23 -9.75 4.54
CA ASP A 17 -14.94 -10.92 4.03
C ASP A 17 -14.78 -11.09 2.51
N THR A 18 -14.62 -9.98 1.80
CA THR A 18 -14.57 -9.94 0.32
C THR A 18 -13.65 -8.83 -0.18
N LEU A 19 -13.04 -9.04 -1.35
CA LEU A 19 -12.37 -7.97 -2.10
C LEU A 19 -13.37 -7.14 -2.90
N LEU A 20 -13.00 -5.91 -3.23
CA LEU A 20 -13.86 -5.01 -3.99
C LEU A 20 -13.50 -5.05 -5.47
N ALA A 21 -14.49 -5.27 -6.33
CA ALA A 21 -14.34 -5.15 -7.79
C ALA A 21 -14.52 -3.71 -8.27
N GLU A 22 -15.31 -2.91 -7.54
CA GLU A 22 -15.59 -1.52 -7.89
C GLU A 22 -14.62 -0.57 -7.21
N ARG A 23 -14.22 0.48 -7.94
CA ARG A 23 -13.30 1.49 -7.45
C ARG A 23 -13.95 2.28 -6.30
N PRO A 24 -13.27 2.46 -5.16
CA PRO A 24 -13.86 3.13 -4.01
C PRO A 24 -13.84 4.65 -4.17
N SER A 25 -14.73 5.31 -3.42
CA SER A 25 -14.68 6.76 -3.20
C SER A 25 -13.43 7.13 -2.39
N LEU A 26 -12.66 8.10 -2.86
CA LEU A 26 -11.50 8.63 -2.14
C LEU A 26 -11.93 9.84 -1.30
N GLY A 27 -11.87 9.72 0.02
CA GLY A 27 -12.32 10.77 0.93
C GLY A 27 -11.46 12.02 0.90
N GLY A 28 -12.09 13.19 1.01
CA GLY A 28 -11.39 14.48 1.16
C GLY A 28 -10.67 14.98 -0.09
N VAL A 29 -10.79 14.27 -1.23
CA VAL A 29 -10.16 14.68 -2.49
C VAL A 29 -11.21 15.07 -3.51
N SER A 30 -11.07 16.27 -4.09
CA SER A 30 -11.85 16.71 -5.24
C SER A 30 -11.05 16.47 -6.53
N ILE A 31 -11.11 15.24 -7.03
CA ILE A 31 -10.45 14.88 -8.30
C ILE A 31 -11.28 15.42 -9.46
N GLN A 32 -10.64 16.17 -10.37
CA GLN A 32 -11.25 16.54 -11.64
C GLN A 32 -11.16 15.38 -12.63
N GLY A 33 -12.32 15.00 -13.21
CA GLY A 33 -12.46 13.88 -14.12
C GLY A 33 -12.57 12.53 -13.39
N ASP A 34 -12.42 11.44 -14.15
CA ASP A 34 -12.54 10.09 -13.60
C ASP A 34 -11.39 9.77 -12.64
N VAL A 35 -11.72 9.11 -11.53
CA VAL A 35 -10.74 8.54 -10.60
C VAL A 35 -10.10 7.33 -11.28
N THR A 36 -8.77 7.25 -11.31
CA THR A 36 -8.01 6.15 -11.90
C THR A 36 -7.44 5.22 -10.82
N ASP A 37 -6.95 4.03 -11.18
CA ASP A 37 -6.24 3.16 -10.23
C ASP A 37 -4.96 3.81 -9.70
N GLY A 38 -4.32 4.65 -10.53
CA GLY A 38 -3.20 5.47 -10.10
C GLY A 38 -3.60 6.44 -8.99
N ASP A 39 -4.78 7.07 -9.09
CA ASP A 39 -5.28 7.95 -8.04
C ASP A 39 -5.52 7.18 -6.73
N VAL A 40 -6.09 5.96 -6.79
CA VAL A 40 -6.30 5.12 -5.60
C VAL A 40 -4.96 4.75 -4.95
N ILE A 41 -3.96 4.34 -5.73
CA ILE A 41 -2.61 4.01 -5.21
C ILE A 41 -1.96 5.23 -4.55
N ASN A 42 -2.03 6.39 -5.19
CA ASN A 42 -1.39 7.60 -4.68
C ASN A 42 -2.11 8.14 -3.44
N TRP A 43 -3.45 8.07 -3.41
CA TRP A 43 -4.24 8.45 -2.25
C TRP A 43 -3.96 7.52 -1.06
N LEU A 44 -3.94 6.21 -1.30
CA LEU A 44 -3.64 5.25 -0.25
C LEU A 44 -2.21 5.43 0.28
N GLY A 45 -1.24 5.67 -0.61
CA GLY A 45 0.13 5.97 -0.22
C GLY A 45 0.23 7.21 0.66
N TRP A 46 -0.45 8.29 0.28
CA TRP A 46 -0.54 9.49 1.11
C TRP A 46 -1.23 9.22 2.47
N ALA A 47 -2.30 8.44 2.48
CA ALA A 47 -3.02 8.10 3.71
C ALA A 47 -2.13 7.35 4.72
N LEU A 48 -1.26 6.46 4.25
CA LEU A 48 -0.35 5.65 5.06
C LEU A 48 0.99 6.34 5.39
N ASP A 49 1.30 7.45 4.72
CA ASP A 49 2.61 8.11 4.79
C ASP A 49 2.56 9.55 5.35
N SER A 50 1.37 10.12 5.45
CA SER A 50 1.18 11.42 6.10
C SER A 50 0.87 11.26 7.58
N GLY A 51 0.90 12.36 8.35
CA GLY A 51 0.33 12.39 9.70
C GLY A 51 -1.19 12.13 9.76
N ALA A 52 -1.81 11.72 8.64
CA ALA A 52 -3.13 11.13 8.64
C ALA A 52 -3.14 9.66 9.09
N ALA A 53 -1.98 8.98 9.15
CA ALA A 53 -1.88 7.63 9.73
C ALA A 53 -2.39 7.61 11.18
N ASP A 54 -2.05 8.65 11.97
CA ASP A 54 -2.55 8.84 13.34
C ASP A 54 -4.10 8.87 13.41
N ARG A 55 -4.78 9.27 12.32
CA ARG A 55 -6.24 9.30 12.25
C ARG A 55 -6.86 7.94 12.01
N LEU A 56 -6.11 6.91 11.59
CA LEU A 56 -6.67 5.59 11.31
C LEU A 56 -7.27 4.92 12.57
N GLU A 57 -6.75 5.26 13.74
CA GLU A 57 -7.28 4.77 15.01
C GLU A 57 -8.53 5.54 15.46
N GLU A 58 -8.59 6.84 15.19
CA GLU A 58 -9.62 7.75 15.73
C GLU A 58 -10.78 8.05 14.77
N ASP A 59 -10.58 7.91 13.46
CA ASP A 59 -11.53 8.26 12.39
C ASP A 59 -11.98 7.01 11.63
N GLU A 60 -13.09 6.42 12.08
CA GLU A 60 -13.66 5.20 11.49
C GLU A 60 -14.04 5.37 10.01
N ILE A 61 -14.48 6.57 9.60
CA ILE A 61 -14.82 6.85 8.20
C ILE A 61 -13.55 6.80 7.35
N PHE A 62 -12.48 7.44 7.81
CA PHE A 62 -11.19 7.43 7.11
C PHE A 62 -10.58 6.03 7.07
N ARG A 63 -10.62 5.29 8.19
CA ARG A 63 -10.22 3.88 8.24
C ARG A 63 -10.97 3.03 7.22
N GLY A 64 -12.30 3.15 7.17
CA GLY A 64 -13.13 2.43 6.19
C GLY A 64 -12.79 2.76 4.73
N GLN A 65 -12.35 4.00 4.44
CA GLN A 65 -11.88 4.38 3.10
C GLN A 65 -10.53 3.74 2.77
N VAL A 66 -9.59 3.69 3.73
CA VAL A 66 -8.30 3.03 3.58
C VAL A 66 -8.48 1.53 3.36
N GLU A 67 -9.33 0.89 4.16
CA GLU A 67 -9.68 -0.52 3.97
C GLU A 67 -10.32 -0.76 2.60
N SER A 68 -11.25 0.09 2.17
CA SER A 68 -11.88 -0.04 0.85
C SER A 68 -10.89 0.10 -0.31
N ALA A 69 -9.97 1.08 -0.23
CA ALA A 69 -8.87 1.22 -1.17
C ALA A 69 -7.96 -0.01 -1.18
N GLY A 70 -7.60 -0.52 0.00
CA GLY A 70 -6.81 -1.75 0.16
C GLY A 70 -7.48 -2.97 -0.46
N ARG A 71 -8.78 -3.20 -0.18
CA ARG A 71 -9.59 -4.29 -0.74
C ARG A 71 -9.68 -4.23 -2.26
N TYR A 72 -9.89 -3.03 -2.81
CA TYR A 72 -9.94 -2.83 -4.25
C TYR A 72 -8.58 -3.14 -4.91
N LEU A 73 -7.50 -2.59 -4.36
CA LEU A 73 -6.16 -2.81 -4.90
C LEU A 73 -5.69 -4.26 -4.74
N ALA A 74 -6.06 -4.93 -3.64
CA ALA A 74 -5.84 -6.37 -3.47
C ALA A 74 -6.60 -7.16 -4.53
N GLY A 75 -7.87 -6.84 -4.79
CA GLY A 75 -8.68 -7.50 -5.85
C GLY A 75 -8.08 -7.32 -7.24
N LEU A 76 -7.54 -6.13 -7.56
CA LEU A 76 -6.87 -5.88 -8.83
C LEU A 76 -5.57 -6.68 -9.00
N ARG A 77 -4.85 -6.97 -7.90
CA ARG A 77 -3.54 -7.64 -7.95
C ARG A 77 -3.60 -9.13 -7.71
N GLN A 78 -4.58 -9.59 -6.95
CA GLN A 78 -4.79 -10.97 -6.53
C GLN A 78 -6.30 -11.29 -6.65
N PRO A 79 -6.86 -11.34 -7.88
CA PRO A 79 -8.29 -11.57 -8.07
C PRO A 79 -8.77 -12.93 -7.51
N ASP A 80 -7.86 -13.91 -7.43
CA ASP A 80 -8.10 -15.26 -6.94
C ASP A 80 -7.73 -15.46 -5.46
N LEU A 81 -7.54 -14.37 -4.69
CA LEU A 81 -7.18 -14.45 -3.27
C LEU A 81 -8.28 -15.18 -2.47
N GLY A 82 -7.91 -16.30 -1.85
CA GLY A 82 -8.81 -17.14 -1.07
C GLY A 82 -9.19 -16.52 0.28
N ALA A 83 -10.31 -16.98 0.84
CA ALA A 83 -10.80 -16.55 2.16
C ALA A 83 -9.81 -16.87 3.30
N ASP A 84 -8.98 -17.90 3.16
CA ASP A 84 -7.99 -18.32 4.17
C ASP A 84 -6.57 -17.90 3.80
N GLN A 85 -6.42 -16.80 3.05
CA GLN A 85 -5.12 -16.29 2.63
C GLN A 85 -4.78 -14.94 3.26
N PHE A 86 -3.48 -14.74 3.45
CA PHE A 86 -2.85 -13.49 3.83
C PHE A 86 -2.19 -12.87 2.59
N VAL A 87 -2.39 -11.57 2.38
CA VAL A 87 -1.66 -10.80 1.37
C VAL A 87 -1.16 -9.49 1.98
N MET A 88 0.08 -9.15 1.63
CA MET A 88 0.66 -7.86 1.96
C MET A 88 0.85 -7.02 0.71
N LEU A 89 0.35 -5.79 0.75
CA LEU A 89 0.53 -4.77 -0.26
C LEU A 89 1.55 -3.76 0.23
N LEU A 90 2.56 -3.48 -0.59
CA LEU A 90 3.58 -2.46 -0.32
C LEU A 90 3.25 -1.23 -1.14
N ILE A 91 3.09 -0.09 -0.48
CA ILE A 91 2.79 1.20 -1.11
C ILE A 91 4.01 2.11 -0.93
N LEU A 92 4.84 2.18 -1.97
CA LEU A 92 6.19 2.72 -1.89
C LEU A 92 6.33 4.04 -2.64
N ARG A 93 7.02 5.02 -2.05
CA ARG A 93 7.38 6.28 -2.70
C ARG A 93 8.27 6.06 -3.93
N GLU A 94 7.82 6.58 -5.06
CA GLU A 94 8.58 6.57 -6.30
C GLU A 94 9.52 7.78 -6.41
N ARG A 95 10.76 7.51 -6.80
CA ARG A 95 11.74 8.53 -7.16
C ARG A 95 11.37 9.14 -8.50
N TRP A 96 11.22 10.45 -8.53
CA TRP A 96 11.02 11.18 -9.77
C TRP A 96 12.33 11.30 -10.57
N PRO A 97 12.37 10.85 -11.84
CA PRO A 97 13.51 11.07 -12.71
C PRO A 97 13.77 12.56 -12.94
N VAL A 98 15.06 12.91 -13.08
CA VAL A 98 15.47 14.28 -13.45
C VAL A 98 14.79 14.67 -14.76
N GLY A 99 14.27 15.91 -14.82
CA GLY A 99 13.53 16.41 -16.00
C GLY A 99 12.07 15.97 -16.09
N SER A 100 11.60 15.07 -15.21
CA SER A 100 10.20 14.59 -15.23
C SER A 100 9.33 15.12 -14.08
N LYS A 101 9.90 15.96 -13.19
CA LYS A 101 9.23 16.44 -11.97
C LYS A 101 7.79 16.95 -12.20
N ALA A 102 7.57 17.75 -13.24
CA ALA A 102 6.25 18.32 -13.53
C ALA A 102 5.18 17.23 -13.78
N LYS A 103 5.54 16.17 -14.52
CA LYS A 103 4.62 15.07 -14.82
C LYS A 103 4.23 14.31 -13.57
N PHE A 104 5.21 13.92 -12.74
CA PHE A 104 4.93 13.17 -11.52
C PHE A 104 4.23 14.04 -10.46
N LYS A 105 4.59 15.32 -10.35
CA LYS A 105 3.90 16.26 -9.49
C LYS A 105 2.42 16.39 -9.88
N ALA A 106 2.12 16.48 -11.17
CA ALA A 106 0.72 16.54 -11.64
C ALA A 106 -0.10 15.31 -11.22
N VAL A 107 0.51 14.13 -11.15
CA VAL A 107 -0.14 12.91 -10.63
C VAL A 107 -0.35 12.99 -9.12
N ALA A 108 0.69 13.34 -8.36
CA ALA A 108 0.60 13.45 -6.91
C ALA A 108 -0.40 14.53 -6.46
N ASP A 109 -0.41 15.68 -7.15
CA ASP A 109 -1.29 16.82 -6.88
C ASP A 109 -2.78 16.47 -7.01
N ARG A 110 -3.15 15.48 -7.85
CA ARG A 110 -4.55 15.05 -8.00
C ARG A 110 -5.15 14.57 -6.69
N VAL A 111 -4.33 14.02 -5.80
CA VAL A 111 -4.74 13.49 -4.49
C VAL A 111 -4.12 14.26 -3.32
N GLY A 112 -3.46 15.38 -3.59
CA GLY A 112 -2.79 16.20 -2.57
C GLY A 112 -1.53 15.56 -1.96
N ALA A 113 -0.95 14.56 -2.63
CA ALA A 113 0.23 13.85 -2.15
C ALA A 113 1.53 14.63 -2.40
N SER A 114 2.52 14.44 -1.53
CA SER A 114 3.88 14.99 -1.69
C SER A 114 4.77 14.15 -2.63
N HIS A 115 4.41 12.89 -2.81
CA HIS A 115 5.13 11.90 -3.63
C HIS A 115 4.16 11.22 -4.58
N THR A 116 4.71 10.57 -5.62
CA THR A 116 3.97 9.51 -6.29
C THR A 116 4.27 8.19 -5.61
N TYR A 117 3.31 7.28 -5.61
CA TYR A 117 3.42 5.96 -5.00
C TYR A 117 3.23 4.86 -6.03
N HIS A 118 3.85 3.73 -5.77
CA HIS A 118 3.67 2.50 -6.53
C HIS A 118 3.26 1.37 -5.61
N LEU A 119 2.43 0.48 -6.14
CA LEU A 119 1.95 -0.69 -5.44
C LEU A 119 2.74 -1.93 -5.85
N MET A 120 3.22 -2.71 -4.88
CA MET A 120 3.67 -4.08 -5.08
C MET A 120 2.83 -5.02 -4.21
N ALA A 121 2.20 -6.03 -4.82
CA ALA A 121 1.60 -7.11 -4.06
C ALA A 121 2.65 -8.19 -3.77
N CYS A 122 2.76 -8.60 -2.51
CA CYS A 122 3.50 -9.79 -2.14
C CYS A 122 2.74 -11.04 -2.61
N PRO A 123 3.43 -12.18 -2.82
CA PRO A 123 2.77 -13.45 -3.04
C PRO A 123 1.81 -13.75 -1.88
N PRO A 124 0.59 -14.23 -2.16
CA PRO A 124 -0.32 -14.71 -1.12
C PRO A 124 0.32 -15.82 -0.29
N GLN A 125 -0.04 -15.87 0.98
CA GLN A 125 0.37 -16.89 1.94
C GLN A 125 -0.87 -17.46 2.62
N ASP A 126 -0.69 -18.57 3.34
CA ASP A 126 -1.76 -19.08 4.20
C ASP A 126 -2.05 -18.05 5.31
N SER A 127 -3.32 -17.89 5.66
CA SER A 127 -3.71 -16.98 6.74
C SER A 127 -3.19 -17.47 8.08
N VAL A 128 -2.83 -16.53 8.93
CA VAL A 128 -2.50 -16.75 10.34
C VAL A 128 -3.66 -16.26 11.23
N ASP A 129 -3.56 -16.48 12.54
CA ASP A 129 -4.48 -15.83 13.49
C ASP A 129 -4.20 -14.33 13.52
N PHE A 130 -5.23 -13.53 13.22
CA PHE A 130 -5.13 -12.07 13.17
C PHE A 130 -4.79 -11.44 14.53
N ASN A 131 -5.12 -12.11 15.64
CA ASN A 131 -4.87 -11.61 17.00
C ASN A 131 -3.57 -12.15 17.61
N ASP A 132 -2.81 -12.96 16.86
CA ASP A 132 -1.52 -13.47 17.27
C ASP A 132 -0.41 -12.61 16.64
N ASP A 133 0.13 -11.69 17.45
CA ASP A 133 1.19 -10.77 17.03
C ASP A 133 2.45 -11.50 16.54
N GLU A 134 2.78 -12.65 17.12
CA GLU A 134 3.96 -13.44 16.72
C GLU A 134 3.73 -14.07 15.34
N ALA A 135 2.55 -14.66 15.13
CA ALA A 135 2.18 -15.23 13.85
C ALA A 135 2.07 -14.17 12.74
N MET A 136 1.49 -13.00 13.04
CA MET A 136 1.40 -11.87 12.12
C MET A 136 2.78 -11.32 11.74
N SER A 137 3.69 -11.20 12.71
CA SER A 137 5.07 -10.76 12.48
C SER A 137 5.85 -11.76 11.61
N ALA A 138 5.67 -13.07 11.85
CA ALA A 138 6.29 -14.11 11.04
C ALA A 138 5.79 -14.08 9.58
N ALA A 139 4.48 -13.94 9.37
CA ALA A 139 3.88 -13.84 8.03
C ALA A 139 4.34 -12.57 7.27
N GLU A 140 4.45 -11.43 7.97
CA GLU A 140 5.04 -10.21 7.42
C GLU A 140 6.48 -10.43 6.97
N ALA A 141 7.33 -10.97 7.84
CA ALA A 141 8.73 -11.23 7.52
C ALA A 141 8.86 -12.16 6.32
N GLN A 142 8.07 -13.25 6.26
CA GLN A 142 8.05 -14.17 5.14
C GLN A 142 7.64 -13.47 3.83
N SER A 143 6.61 -12.62 3.89
CA SER A 143 6.12 -11.83 2.75
C SER A 143 7.17 -10.85 2.23
N LEU A 144 7.81 -10.10 3.13
CA LEU A 144 8.90 -9.18 2.78
C LEU A 144 10.10 -9.92 2.18
N HIS A 145 10.49 -11.05 2.78
CA HIS A 145 11.60 -11.87 2.29
C HIS A 145 11.35 -12.40 0.88
N ALA A 146 10.13 -12.85 0.58
CA ALA A 146 9.75 -13.31 -0.75
C ALA A 146 9.90 -12.20 -1.82
N MET A 147 9.75 -10.93 -1.42
CA MET A 147 9.84 -9.77 -2.32
C MET A 147 11.24 -9.21 -2.52
N VAL A 148 12.23 -9.64 -1.73
CA VAL A 148 13.61 -9.13 -1.81
C VAL A 148 14.19 -9.14 -3.23
N PRO A 149 14.05 -10.20 -4.05
CA PRO A 149 14.59 -10.19 -5.41
C PRO A 149 13.98 -9.08 -6.27
N MET A 150 12.68 -8.83 -6.14
CA MET A 150 11.98 -7.82 -6.92
C MET A 150 12.32 -6.41 -6.42
N MET A 151 12.32 -6.19 -5.11
CA MET A 151 12.74 -4.94 -4.48
C MET A 151 14.18 -4.56 -4.85
N ARG A 152 15.11 -5.52 -4.90
CA ARG A 152 16.50 -5.28 -5.34
C ARG A 152 16.57 -4.80 -6.79
N ARG A 153 15.78 -5.39 -7.69
CA ARG A 153 15.69 -4.97 -9.11
C ARG A 153 15.11 -3.56 -9.24
N ALA A 154 14.08 -3.26 -8.46
CA ALA A 154 13.39 -1.97 -8.52
C ALA A 154 13.97 -0.89 -7.57
N ARG A 155 15.08 -1.18 -6.89
CA ARG A 155 15.67 -0.31 -5.84
C ARG A 155 15.85 1.15 -6.25
N LYS A 156 16.22 1.42 -7.51
CA LYS A 156 16.40 2.78 -8.03
C LYS A 156 15.08 3.54 -8.20
N GLN A 157 14.02 2.83 -8.56
CA GLN A 157 12.67 3.40 -8.67
C GLN A 157 12.16 3.84 -7.30
N PHE A 158 12.46 3.07 -6.25
CA PHE A 158 12.02 3.33 -4.87
C PHE A 158 13.11 3.96 -3.99
N ALA A 159 13.98 4.78 -4.59
CA ALA A 159 15.03 5.47 -3.83
C ALA A 159 14.46 6.59 -2.94
N ALA A 160 13.20 6.99 -3.13
CA ALA A 160 12.48 7.91 -2.24
C ALA A 160 11.81 7.19 -1.04
N SER A 161 11.79 5.85 -1.04
CA SER A 161 11.27 5.02 0.04
C SER A 161 12.34 4.72 1.08
N SER A 162 12.39 5.48 2.17
CA SER A 162 13.40 5.30 3.22
C SER A 162 13.29 3.94 3.89
N GLY A 163 12.06 3.48 4.18
CA GLY A 163 11.83 2.20 4.85
C GLY A 163 12.38 1.03 4.03
N LEU A 164 12.07 1.01 2.72
CA LEU A 164 12.61 0.01 1.81
C LEU A 164 14.13 0.05 1.72
N GLN A 165 14.74 1.23 1.61
CA GLN A 165 16.19 1.34 1.52
C GLN A 165 16.88 0.83 2.79
N GLN A 166 16.28 1.05 3.96
CA GLN A 166 16.78 0.53 5.23
C GLN A 166 16.64 -0.99 5.30
N PHE A 167 15.46 -1.52 4.96
CA PHE A 167 15.22 -2.97 4.90
C PHE A 167 16.24 -3.68 4.00
N LEU A 168 16.44 -3.18 2.76
CA LEU A 168 17.40 -3.77 1.83
C LEU A 168 18.86 -3.68 2.29
N LYS A 169 19.22 -2.67 3.11
CA LYS A 169 20.55 -2.54 3.72
C LYS A 169 20.75 -3.51 4.89
N ASN A 170 19.71 -3.78 5.67
CA ASN A 170 19.80 -4.72 6.79
C ASN A 170 19.91 -6.19 6.33
N LEU A 171 19.56 -6.46 5.07
CA LEU A 171 19.68 -7.76 4.42
C LEU A 171 21.02 -7.99 3.70
N SER A 172 21.90 -6.99 3.64
CA SER A 172 23.20 -7.06 2.95
C SER A 172 24.34 -7.19 3.94
#